data_AF-A0A2W6BGA3-F1
#
_entry.id   AF-A0A2W6BGA3-F1
#
_cell.length_a   1.000
_cell.length_b   1.000
_cell.length_c   1.000
_cell.angle_alpha   90.00
_cell.angle_beta   90.00
_cell.angle_gamma   90.00
#
_symmetry.space_group_name_H-M   'P 1'
#
loop_
_entity.id
_entity.type
_entity.pdbx_description
1 polymer ?
#
loop_
_entity_poly.entity_id
_entity_poly.type
_entity_poly.pdbx_seq_one_letter_code
_entity_poly.pdbx_strand_id
1 'polypeptide(L)'
;MVWMWLEDTVVLANLIDGAVAAVIGATATTLVYAERLVAFDPQARWALRLWRPLAQFGPDLRMLAITLLRALRGGERAPGALRAVDFIPTGGPGEVAARCALACAVGSFAPNTIVLGTEERHGVILVHQLVPQPGDRASVDPLGLG
;
A
#
# COMPACT_ATOMS: atom_id res chain seq x y z
N MET A 1 -13.65 3.39 8.74
CA MET A 1 -13.41 3.38 10.20
C MET A 1 -12.62 4.61 10.66
N VAL A 2 -11.60 5.08 9.94
CA VAL A 2 -10.82 6.29 10.29
C VAL A 2 -11.64 7.59 10.19
N TRP A 3 -12.62 7.65 9.29
CA TRP A 3 -13.46 8.83 9.07
C TRP A 3 -14.37 9.21 10.26
N MET A 4 -14.75 8.25 11.10
CA MET A 4 -15.59 8.49 12.29
C MET A 4 -14.84 9.20 13.44
N TRP A 5 -13.52 9.29 13.38
CA TRP A 5 -12.71 9.89 14.44
C TRP A 5 -12.47 11.39 14.22
N LEU A 6 -12.71 11.90 13.00
CA LEU A 6 -12.45 13.29 12.63
C LEU A 6 -13.69 14.20 12.80
N GLU A 7 -14.88 13.61 12.84
CA GLU A 7 -16.15 14.33 12.82
C GLU A 7 -17.00 13.89 14.02
N ASP A 8 -17.01 14.70 15.07
CA ASP A 8 -17.85 14.53 16.27
C ASP A 8 -19.32 14.89 15.97
N THR A 9 -19.83 14.42 14.84
CA THR A 9 -21.22 14.56 14.41
C THR A 9 -21.59 13.34 13.58
N VAL A 10 -22.26 12.38 14.21
CA VAL A 10 -22.84 11.21 13.54
C VAL A 10 -24.02 11.70 12.69
N VAL A 11 -23.73 12.26 11.51
CA VAL A 11 -24.74 12.69 10.55
C VAL A 11 -24.89 11.59 9.50
N LEU A 12 -26.14 11.26 9.19
CA LEU A 12 -26.60 10.21 8.26
C LEU A 12 -25.89 10.20 6.88
N ALA A 13 -25.27 11.33 6.50
CA ALA A 13 -24.43 11.49 5.31
C ALA A 13 -23.26 10.49 5.24
N ASN A 14 -22.63 10.14 6.36
CA ASN A 14 -21.50 9.19 6.40
C ASN A 14 -21.89 7.75 6.05
N LEU A 15 -23.17 7.39 6.17
CA LEU A 15 -23.65 6.05 5.79
C LEU A 15 -23.75 5.91 4.26
N ILE A 16 -24.08 7.00 3.57
CA ILE A 16 -24.21 7.03 2.11
C ILE A 16 -22.83 6.86 1.47
N ASP A 17 -21.80 7.56 1.97
CA ASP A 17 -20.43 7.42 1.47
C ASP A 17 -19.89 6.00 1.66
N GLY A 18 -20.17 5.39 2.82
CA GLY A 18 -19.85 3.99 3.08
C GLY A 18 -20.60 3.03 2.15
N ALA A 19 -21.88 3.27 1.91
CA ALA A 19 -22.69 2.46 1.00
C ALA A 19 -22.23 2.59 -0.46
N VAL A 20 -21.89 3.80 -0.92
CA VAL A 20 -21.35 4.05 -2.26
C VAL A 20 -20.01 3.35 -2.42
N ALA A 21 -19.10 3.47 -1.45
CA ALA A 21 -17.82 2.76 -1.47
C ALA A 21 -18.01 1.22 -1.49
N ALA A 22 -18.97 0.70 -0.71
CA ALA A 22 -19.30 -0.73 -0.70
C ALA A 22 -19.87 -1.21 -2.05
N VAL A 23 -20.74 -0.42 -2.69
CA VAL A 23 -21.30 -0.73 -4.02
C VAL A 23 -20.21 -0.74 -5.08
N ILE A 24 -19.32 0.27 -5.08
CA ILE A 24 -18.18 0.33 -6.01
C ILE A 24 -17.27 -0.88 -5.79
N GLY A 25 -16.91 -1.17 -4.54
CA GLY A 25 -16.08 -2.32 -4.18
C GLY A 25 -16.71 -3.65 -4.57
N ALA A 26 -18.02 -3.83 -4.33
CA ALA A 26 -18.75 -5.03 -4.72
C ALA A 26 -18.78 -5.19 -6.25
N THR A 27 -19.00 -4.11 -7.00
CA THR A 27 -19.02 -4.13 -8.47
C THR A 27 -17.66 -4.47 -9.07
N ALA A 28 -16.59 -3.88 -8.53
CA ALA A 28 -15.23 -4.23 -8.94
C ALA A 28 -14.91 -5.70 -8.64
N THR A 29 -15.33 -6.17 -7.47
CA THR A 29 -15.13 -7.56 -7.03
C THR A 29 -15.86 -8.55 -7.93
N THR A 30 -17.13 -8.29 -8.26
CA THR A 30 -17.90 -9.17 -9.17
C THR A 30 -17.30 -9.21 -10.57
N LEU A 31 -16.78 -8.08 -11.07
CA LEU A 31 -16.10 -8.03 -12.37
C LEU A 31 -14.81 -8.86 -12.38
N VAL A 32 -14.00 -8.77 -11.32
CA VAL A 32 -12.76 -9.57 -11.18
C VAL A 32 -13.07 -11.06 -11.10
N TYR A 33 -14.10 -11.46 -10.35
CA TYR A 33 -14.51 -12.86 -10.25
C TYR A 33 -15.10 -13.41 -11.57
N ALA A 34 -15.80 -12.57 -12.34
CA ALA A 34 -16.37 -12.96 -13.63
C ALA A 34 -15.29 -13.30 -14.67
N GLU A 35 -14.16 -12.60 -14.63
CA GLU A 35 -13.04 -12.80 -15.57
C GLU A 35 -12.21 -14.07 -15.28
N ARG A 36 -12.38 -14.75 -14.14
CA ARG A 36 -11.63 -15.99 -13.76
C ARG A 36 -10.10 -15.89 -13.95
N LEU A 37 -9.52 -14.70 -13.92
CA LEU A 37 -8.14 -14.48 -14.37
C LEU A 37 -7.07 -15.09 -13.44
N VAL A 38 -7.33 -15.22 -12.13
CA VAL A 38 -6.45 -15.93 -11.17
C VAL A 38 -7.29 -16.38 -9.97
N ALA A 39 -6.93 -17.48 -9.30
CA ALA A 39 -7.45 -17.74 -7.95
C ALA A 39 -6.98 -16.59 -7.06
N PHE A 40 -7.87 -15.78 -6.49
CA PHE A 40 -7.52 -14.69 -5.58
C PHE A 40 -8.11 -15.02 -4.21
N ASP A 41 -7.26 -15.44 -3.27
CA ASP A 41 -7.69 -15.94 -1.95
C ASP A 41 -7.09 -15.08 -0.81
N PRO A 42 -7.59 -13.84 -0.62
CA PRO A 42 -7.11 -12.96 0.42
C PRO A 42 -7.60 -13.41 1.80
N GLN A 43 -6.70 -13.47 2.78
CA GLN A 43 -7.09 -13.84 4.13
C GLN A 43 -7.51 -12.62 4.95
N ALA A 44 -8.70 -12.69 5.57
CA ALA A 44 -9.24 -11.61 6.40
C ALA A 44 -8.28 -11.16 7.53
N ARG A 45 -7.44 -12.07 8.05
CA ARG A 45 -6.42 -11.75 9.07
C ARG A 45 -5.39 -10.72 8.61
N TRP A 46 -5.18 -10.54 7.30
CA TRP A 46 -4.27 -9.52 6.77
C TRP A 46 -4.86 -8.12 6.91
N ALA A 47 -6.19 -7.98 6.88
CA ALA A 47 -6.86 -6.70 7.10
C ALA A 47 -6.56 -6.11 8.48
N LEU A 48 -6.31 -6.97 9.48
CA LEU A 48 -5.87 -6.54 10.83
C LEU A 48 -4.51 -5.84 10.84
N ARG A 49 -3.74 -5.90 9.75
CA ARG A 49 -2.43 -5.23 9.61
C ARG A 49 -2.50 -3.97 8.75
N LEU A 50 -3.66 -3.63 8.16
CA LEU A 50 -3.84 -2.43 7.33
C LEU A 50 -3.63 -1.10 8.08
N TRP A 51 -3.56 -1.12 9.42
CA TRP A 51 -3.19 0.05 10.21
C TRP A 51 -1.68 0.37 10.16
N ARG A 52 -0.81 -0.60 9.86
CA ARG A 52 0.64 -0.40 9.82
C ARG A 52 1.10 0.61 8.75
N PRO A 53 0.63 0.53 7.48
CA PRO A 53 0.92 1.56 6.49
C PRO A 53 0.44 2.95 6.93
N LEU A 54 -0.74 3.03 7.56
CA LEU A 54 -1.27 4.30 8.08
C LEU A 54 -0.39 4.88 9.19
N ALA A 55 0.19 4.04 10.05
CA ALA A 55 1.12 4.48 11.09
C ALA A 55 2.45 5.00 10.52
N GLN A 56 2.90 4.47 9.37
CA GLN A 56 4.12 4.92 8.68
C GLN A 56 3.93 6.23 7.90
N PHE A 57 2.67 6.60 7.61
CA PHE A 57 2.34 7.81 6.86
C PHE A 57 2.90 9.09 7.49
N GLY A 58 2.81 9.23 8.82
CA GLY A 58 3.26 10.43 9.53
C GLY A 58 4.78 10.66 9.43
N PRO A 59 5.62 9.67 9.80
CA PRO A 59 7.07 9.74 9.63
C PRO A 59 7.52 10.03 8.20
N ASP A 60 6.94 9.35 7.20
CA ASP A 60 7.28 9.53 5.80
C ASP A 60 6.91 10.93 5.30
N LEU A 61 5.73 11.42 5.67
CA LEU A 61 5.29 12.77 5.30
C LEU A 61 6.22 13.83 5.90
N ARG A 62 6.63 13.66 7.17
CA ARG A 62 7.60 14.56 7.81
C ARG A 62 8.94 14.55 7.07
N MET A 63 9.44 13.38 6.70
CA MET A 63 10.70 13.25 5.95
C MET A 63 10.63 13.93 4.58
N LEU A 64 9.54 13.70 3.84
CA LEU A 64 9.30 14.34 2.55
C LEU A 64 9.18 15.85 2.67
N ALA A 65 8.44 16.36 3.67
CA ALA A 65 8.29 17.78 3.91
C ALA A 65 9.63 18.46 4.22
N ILE A 66 10.47 17.84 5.05
CA ILE A 66 11.82 18.36 5.35
C ILE A 66 12.69 18.35 4.09
N THR A 67 12.66 17.27 3.32
CA THR A 67 13.47 17.12 2.10
C THR A 67 13.04 18.13 1.04
N LEU A 68 11.74 18.32 0.86
CA LEU A 68 11.17 19.33 -0.03
C LEU A 68 11.55 20.75 0.42
N LEU A 69 11.49 21.04 1.72
CA LEU A 69 11.89 22.34 2.25
C LEU A 69 13.37 22.63 2.01
N ARG A 70 14.24 21.63 2.16
CA ARG A 70 15.67 21.75 1.83
C ARG A 70 15.88 21.97 0.33
N ALA A 71 15.17 21.21 -0.52
CA ALA A 71 15.22 21.37 -1.97
C ALA A 71 14.80 22.77 -2.42
N LEU A 72 13.74 23.33 -1.82
CA LEU A 72 13.27 24.69 -2.10
C LEU A 72 14.23 25.78 -1.63
N ARG A 73 14.93 25.57 -0.50
CA ARG A 73 15.86 26.56 0.08
C ARG A 73 17.27 26.52 -0.51
N GLY A 74 17.75 25.34 -0.88
CA GLY A 74 19.13 25.11 -1.31
C GLY A 74 19.29 24.62 -2.74
N GLY A 75 18.19 24.35 -3.47
CA GLY A 75 18.21 23.84 -4.84
C GLY A 75 18.60 22.36 -4.98
N GLU A 76 18.87 21.66 -3.87
CA GLU A 76 19.26 20.25 -3.88
C GLU A 76 18.07 19.35 -4.21
N ARG A 77 18.15 18.59 -5.31
CA ARG A 77 17.13 17.59 -5.64
C ARG A 77 17.36 16.31 -4.86
N ALA A 78 16.30 15.72 -4.32
CA ALA A 78 16.36 14.36 -3.80
C ALA A 78 16.70 13.40 -4.97
N PRO A 79 17.74 12.57 -4.86
CA PRO A 79 18.20 11.75 -6.00
C PRO A 79 17.22 10.65 -6.39
N GLY A 80 16.25 10.31 -5.52
CA GLY A 80 15.42 9.11 -5.65
C GLY A 80 16.27 7.83 -5.71
N ALA A 81 15.64 6.67 -5.58
CA ALA A 81 16.32 5.40 -5.81
C ALA A 81 15.35 4.33 -6.29
N LEU A 82 15.77 3.54 -7.28
CA LEU A 82 15.14 2.28 -7.63
C LEU A 82 15.75 1.17 -6.76
N ARG A 83 14.92 0.36 -6.12
CA ARG A 83 15.38 -0.76 -5.30
C ARG A 83 14.61 -2.03 -5.63
N ALA A 84 15.32 -3.14 -5.68
CA ALA A 84 14.72 -4.47 -5.59
C ALA A 84 14.73 -4.90 -4.12
N VAL A 85 13.57 -5.28 -3.60
CA VAL A 85 13.40 -5.73 -2.22
C VAL A 85 12.89 -7.17 -2.24
N ASP A 86 13.55 -8.04 -1.49
CA ASP A 86 13.15 -9.44 -1.38
C ASP A 86 11.72 -9.54 -0.85
N PHE A 87 10.89 -10.28 -1.58
CA PHE A 87 9.51 -10.57 -1.27
C PHE A 87 9.19 -12.00 -1.69
N ILE A 88 9.16 -12.90 -0.71
CA ILE A 88 8.99 -14.33 -0.94
C ILE A 88 7.61 -14.73 -0.40
N PRO A 89 6.54 -14.55 -1.20
CA PRO A 89 5.20 -14.90 -0.75
C PRO A 89 5.11 -16.42 -0.56
N THR A 90 4.54 -16.83 0.56
CA THR A 90 4.27 -18.24 0.88
C THR A 90 2.81 -18.59 0.53
N GLY A 91 2.39 -19.86 0.68
CA GLY A 91 1.00 -20.28 0.51
C GLY A 91 0.64 -20.85 -0.86
N GLY A 92 -0.66 -21.07 -1.10
CA GLY A 92 -1.16 -21.59 -2.38
C GLY A 92 -1.13 -20.53 -3.50
N PRO A 93 -1.29 -20.92 -4.79
CA PRO A 93 -1.17 -20.00 -5.92
C PRO A 93 -2.05 -18.74 -5.79
N GLY A 94 -3.26 -18.88 -5.26
CA GLY A 94 -4.15 -17.74 -5.08
C GLY A 94 -3.89 -16.88 -3.84
N GLU A 95 -3.25 -17.46 -2.82
CA GLU A 95 -2.77 -16.72 -1.66
C GLU A 95 -1.53 -15.91 -2.05
N VAL A 96 -0.63 -16.48 -2.86
CA VAL A 96 0.53 -15.81 -3.44
C VAL A 96 0.11 -14.63 -4.31
N ALA A 97 -0.82 -14.85 -5.25
CA ALA A 97 -1.35 -13.77 -6.08
C ALA A 97 -1.98 -12.64 -5.26
N ALA A 98 -2.76 -13.00 -4.23
CA ALA A 98 -3.35 -12.01 -3.33
C ALA A 98 -2.31 -11.23 -2.52
N ARG A 99 -1.23 -11.91 -2.06
CA ARG A 99 -0.12 -11.26 -1.36
C ARG A 99 0.63 -10.27 -2.26
N CYS A 100 0.97 -10.66 -3.49
CA CYS A 100 1.63 -9.79 -4.46
C CYS A 100 0.76 -8.56 -4.79
N ALA A 101 -0.52 -8.76 -5.07
CA ALA A 101 -1.44 -7.68 -5.38
C ALA A 101 -1.61 -6.71 -4.19
N LEU A 102 -1.75 -7.23 -2.97
CA LEU A 102 -1.84 -6.41 -1.77
C LEU A 102 -0.53 -5.67 -1.47
N ALA A 103 0.62 -6.30 -1.66
CA ALA A 103 1.91 -5.64 -1.50
C ALA A 103 2.08 -4.48 -2.50
N CYS A 104 1.71 -4.67 -3.77
CA CYS A 104 1.71 -3.61 -4.78
C CYS A 104 0.75 -2.47 -4.42
N ALA A 105 -0.49 -2.81 -4.06
CA ALA A 105 -1.52 -1.82 -3.74
C ALA A 105 -1.18 -1.04 -2.48
N VAL A 106 -0.83 -1.74 -1.39
CA VAL A 106 -0.63 -1.16 -0.05
C VAL A 106 0.77 -0.55 0.10
N GLY A 107 1.80 -1.15 -0.48
CA GLY A 107 3.17 -0.62 -0.44
C GLY A 107 3.31 0.75 -1.11
N SER A 108 2.42 1.07 -2.05
CA SER A 108 2.37 2.38 -2.72
C SER A 108 1.60 3.46 -1.94
N PHE A 109 0.99 3.13 -0.79
CA PHE A 109 0.35 4.14 0.08
C PHE A 109 1.36 4.87 0.97
N ALA A 110 2.54 4.30 1.19
CA ALA A 110 3.61 4.97 1.92
C ALA A 110 4.10 6.17 1.08
N PRO A 111 4.01 7.42 1.57
CA PRO A 111 4.31 8.60 0.77
C PRO A 111 5.69 8.60 0.12
N ASN A 112 6.65 7.88 0.71
CA ASN A 112 8.02 7.82 0.23
C ASN A 112 8.30 6.71 -0.78
N THR A 113 7.42 5.72 -0.92
CA THR A 113 7.67 4.47 -1.67
C THR A 113 6.55 4.21 -2.67
N ILE A 114 6.92 3.98 -3.92
CA ILE A 114 6.00 3.59 -5.00
C ILE A 114 6.42 2.20 -5.47
N VAL A 115 5.49 1.24 -5.43
CA VAL A 115 5.74 -0.10 -5.98
C VAL A 115 5.52 -0.06 -7.49
N LEU A 116 6.52 -0.50 -8.24
CA LEU A 116 6.46 -0.56 -9.71
C LEU A 116 5.98 -1.92 -10.21
N GLY A 117 6.24 -2.98 -9.44
CA GLY A 117 5.76 -4.32 -9.75
C GLY A 117 6.46 -5.41 -8.95
N THR A 118 5.92 -6.62 -9.06
CA THR A 118 6.46 -7.85 -8.48
C THR A 118 7.09 -8.69 -9.58
N GLU A 119 8.29 -9.20 -9.33
CA GLU A 119 8.95 -10.19 -10.19
C GLU A 119 8.91 -11.54 -9.47
N GLU A 120 7.90 -12.34 -9.82
CA GLU A 120 7.60 -13.61 -9.13
C GLU A 120 8.74 -14.63 -9.25
N ARG A 121 9.43 -14.66 -10.40
CA ARG A 121 10.50 -15.64 -10.66
C ARG A 121 11.69 -15.48 -9.70
N HIS A 122 11.98 -14.25 -9.30
CA HIS A 122 13.13 -13.91 -8.47
C HIS A 122 12.73 -13.61 -7.02
N GLY A 123 11.43 -13.59 -6.71
CA GLY A 123 10.93 -13.29 -5.38
C GLY A 123 11.30 -11.89 -4.93
N VAL A 124 11.14 -10.89 -5.81
CA VAL A 124 11.46 -9.49 -5.51
C VAL A 124 10.32 -8.56 -5.89
N ILE A 125 10.19 -7.46 -5.16
CA ILE A 125 9.37 -6.32 -5.53
C ILE A 125 10.29 -5.18 -5.93
N LEU A 126 10.00 -4.58 -7.09
CA LEU A 126 10.68 -3.38 -7.56
C LEU A 126 9.95 -2.16 -7.02
N VAL A 127 10.68 -1.30 -6.32
CA VAL A 127 10.15 -0.05 -5.75
C VAL A 127 10.97 1.15 -6.17
N HIS A 128 10.31 2.29 -6.24
CA HIS A 128 10.93 3.59 -6.37
C HIS A 128 10.73 4.37 -5.07
N GLN A 129 11.83 4.87 -4.50
CA GLN A 129 11.80 5.73 -3.33
C GLN A 129 12.13 7.16 -3.70
N LEU A 130 11.35 8.11 -3.17
CA LEU A 130 11.62 9.54 -3.34
C LEU A 130 12.84 9.95 -2.49
N VAL A 131 12.93 9.44 -1.27
CA VAL A 131 14.09 9.58 -0.38
C VAL A 131 14.58 8.18 -0.01
N PRO A 132 15.82 7.81 -0.38
CA PRO A 132 16.35 6.48 -0.09
C PRO A 132 16.44 6.23 1.43
N GLN A 133 15.88 5.12 1.92
CA GLN A 133 16.04 4.69 3.31
C GLN A 133 16.81 3.35 3.38
N PRO A 134 17.57 3.07 4.46
CA PRO A 134 18.14 1.74 4.69
C PRO A 134 17.12 0.81 5.37
N GLY A 135 16.93 -0.41 4.86
CA GLY A 135 16.11 -1.44 5.52
C GLY A 135 14.63 -1.52 5.10
N ASP A 136 14.32 -1.18 3.85
CA ASP A 136 12.97 -0.84 3.33
C ASP A 136 11.87 -1.90 3.34
N ARG A 137 12.13 -3.11 3.82
CA ARG A 137 11.13 -4.20 3.77
C ARG A 137 9.82 -3.80 4.43
N ALA A 138 9.86 -3.01 5.51
CA ALA A 138 8.67 -2.53 6.21
C ALA A 138 7.83 -1.51 5.41
N SER A 139 8.41 -0.80 4.44
CA SER A 139 7.69 0.12 3.55
C SER A 139 7.12 -0.58 2.32
N VAL A 140 7.82 -1.60 1.83
CA VAL A 140 7.40 -2.41 0.67
C VAL A 140 6.33 -3.44 1.05
N ASP A 141 6.50 -4.08 2.21
CA ASP A 141 5.58 -5.06 2.77
C ASP A 141 5.15 -4.67 4.20
N PRO A 142 4.32 -3.62 4.32
CA PRO A 142 3.84 -3.17 5.63
C PRO A 142 2.95 -4.20 6.33
N LEU A 143 2.38 -5.12 5.56
CA LEU A 143 1.51 -6.19 6.04
C LEU A 143 2.29 -7.46 6.46
N GLY A 144 3.58 -7.57 6.16
CA GLY A 144 4.40 -8.75 6.47
C GLY A 144 3.85 -10.01 5.81
N LEU A 145 3.61 -9.92 4.50
CA LEU A 145 3.05 -10.94 3.62
C LEU A 145 4.13 -11.86 3.03
N GLY A 146 5.38 -11.42 2.89
CA GLY A 146 6.49 -12.20 2.35
C GLY A 146 7.56 -12.58 3.36
#